data_AF-A0A2V9RPG5-F1
#
_entry.id   AF-A0A2V9RPG5-F1
#
_cell.length_a   1.000
_cell.length_b   1.000
_cell.length_c   1.000
_cell.angle_alpha   90.00
_cell.angle_beta   90.00
_cell.angle_gamma   90.00
#
_symmetry.space_group_name_H-M   'P 1'
#
loop_
_entity.id
_entity.type
_entity.pdbx_description
1 polymer ?
#
loop_
_entity_poly.entity_id
_entity_poly.type
_entity_poly.pdbx_seq_one_letter_code
_entity_poly.pdbx_strand_id
1 'polypeptide(L)'
;MITRDGRRISWLNPVFYGIPVRLAQIVQEEFDVMRVRYVRAPDFTPEVGRSIIERLQSRMGPVEVILERVEDVPRAANGKFRAVICNVPAAQKEFLPQTNRSPATVR
;
A
#
# COMPACT_ATOMS: atom_id res chain seq x y z
N MET A 1 -2.26 -6.43 2.34
CA MET A 1 -0.91 -6.61 1.78
C MET A 1 -0.16 -7.66 2.58
N ILE A 2 0.92 -8.19 2.02
CA ILE A 2 1.77 -9.14 2.71
C ILE A 2 3.22 -8.73 2.57
N THR A 3 4.00 -8.81 3.63
CA THR A 3 5.43 -8.47 3.62
C THR A 3 6.27 -9.70 3.34
N ARG A 4 7.54 -9.49 2.97
CA ARG A 4 8.50 -10.57 2.71
C ARG A 4 8.75 -11.49 3.91
N ASP A 5 8.59 -10.96 5.12
CA ASP A 5 8.69 -11.72 6.37
C ASP A 5 7.38 -12.44 6.76
N GLY A 6 6.36 -12.43 5.90
CA GLY A 6 5.11 -13.16 6.10
C GLY A 6 4.01 -12.40 6.85
N ARG A 7 4.28 -11.20 7.38
CA ARG A 7 3.26 -10.42 8.07
C ARG A 7 2.18 -9.92 7.12
N ARG A 8 0.94 -9.91 7.60
CA ARG A 8 -0.21 -9.36 6.88
C ARG A 8 -0.49 -7.95 7.35
N ILE A 9 -0.43 -6.99 6.44
CA ILE A 9 -0.74 -5.59 6.71
C ILE A 9 -2.11 -5.28 6.13
N SER A 10 -3.09 -5.02 7.00
CA SER A 10 -4.49 -4.73 6.64
C SER A 10 -4.79 -3.23 6.58
N TRP A 11 -4.02 -2.39 7.28
CA TRP A 11 -4.31 -0.96 7.44
C TRP A 11 -3.16 -0.09 6.94
N LEU A 12 -3.27 0.39 5.69
CA LEU A 12 -2.27 1.27 5.05
C LEU A 12 -2.74 2.71 4.83
N ASN A 13 -4.03 3.02 5.08
CA ASN A 13 -4.56 4.37 4.94
C ASN A 13 -3.74 5.47 5.66
N PRO A 14 -3.15 5.24 6.85
CA PRO A 14 -2.35 6.25 7.54
C PRO A 14 -1.11 6.74 6.78
N VAL A 15 -0.67 6.04 5.73
CA VAL A 15 0.40 6.52 4.84
C VAL A 15 0.06 7.91 4.30
N PHE A 16 -1.21 8.18 4.00
CA PHE A 16 -1.65 9.42 3.37
C PHE A 16 -2.15 10.48 4.36
N TYR A 17 -2.09 10.24 5.66
CA TYR A 17 -2.59 11.21 6.64
C TYR A 17 -1.66 12.42 6.75
N GLY A 18 -2.26 13.61 6.75
CA GLY A 18 -1.53 14.87 6.87
C GLY A 18 -0.58 15.16 5.70
N ILE A 19 -0.81 14.57 4.53
CA ILE A 19 -0.06 14.89 3.32
C ILE A 19 -0.98 15.33 2.18
N PRO A 20 -0.50 16.22 1.29
CA PRO A 20 -1.31 16.86 0.24
C PRO A 20 -1.62 15.95 -0.96
N VAL A 21 -2.44 14.92 -0.72
CA VAL A 21 -2.88 13.96 -1.73
C VAL A 21 -4.40 13.97 -1.77
N ARG A 22 -5.00 14.24 -2.94
CA ARG A 22 -6.46 14.28 -3.10
C ARG A 22 -7.07 12.90 -3.06
N LEU A 23 -6.42 11.95 -3.73
CA LEU A 23 -6.84 10.56 -3.81
C LEU A 23 -5.61 9.70 -4.08
N ALA A 24 -5.53 8.52 -3.46
CA ALA A 24 -4.47 7.58 -3.73
C ALA A 24 -4.92 6.13 -3.57
N GLN A 25 -4.25 5.26 -4.31
CA GLN A 25 -4.40 3.82 -4.24
C GLN A 25 -3.03 3.16 -4.15
N ILE A 26 -2.91 2.26 -3.17
CA ILE A 26 -1.73 1.42 -2.99
C ILE A 26 -2.03 0.07 -3.64
N VAL A 27 -1.19 -0.32 -4.58
CA VAL A 27 -1.24 -1.62 -5.24
C VAL A 27 0.04 -2.37 -4.89
N GLN A 28 -0.11 -3.56 -4.33
CA GLN A 28 0.99 -4.51 -4.21
C GLN A 28 0.97 -5.37 -5.46
N GLU A 29 1.90 -5.10 -6.37
CA GLU A 29 2.05 -5.83 -7.63
C GLU A 29 2.70 -7.18 -7.35
N GLU A 30 3.81 -7.15 -6.64
CA GLU A 30 4.60 -8.30 -6.19
C GLU A 30 4.93 -8.19 -4.70
N PHE A 31 5.64 -9.17 -4.12
CA PHE A 31 6.02 -9.11 -2.70
C PHE A 31 6.83 -7.86 -2.34
N ASP A 32 7.77 -7.48 -3.22
CA ASP A 32 8.69 -6.37 -2.96
C ASP A 32 8.38 -5.14 -3.81
N VAL A 33 7.27 -5.12 -4.54
CA VAL A 33 6.92 -4.01 -5.44
C VAL A 33 5.57 -3.43 -5.07
N MET A 34 5.61 -2.17 -4.62
CA MET A 34 4.46 -1.37 -4.23
C MET A 34 4.31 -0.21 -5.21
N ARG A 35 3.19 -0.16 -5.92
CA ARG A 35 2.80 0.96 -6.76
C ARG A 35 1.83 1.86 -6.02
N VAL A 36 2.10 3.16 -6.00
CA VAL A 36 1.20 4.17 -5.44
C VAL A 36 0.69 5.04 -6.57
N ARG A 37 -0.57 4.85 -6.94
CA ARG A 37 -1.27 5.76 -7.85
C ARG A 37 -1.81 6.92 -7.04
N TYR A 38 -1.51 8.15 -7.45
CA TYR A 38 -1.97 9.33 -6.69
C TYR A 38 -2.37 10.50 -7.58
N VAL A 39 -3.41 11.21 -7.12
CA VAL A 39 -3.80 12.53 -7.61
C VAL A 39 -3.27 13.57 -6.64
N ARG A 40 -2.38 14.44 -7.13
CA ARG A 40 -1.77 15.49 -6.31
C ARG A 40 -2.80 16.54 -5.85
N ALA A 41 -2.66 17.03 -4.62
CA ALA A 41 -3.24 18.31 -4.24
C ALA A 41 -2.34 19.48 -4.71
N PRO A 42 -2.83 20.74 -4.71
CA PRO A 42 -2.05 21.89 -5.18
C PRO A 42 -0.71 22.08 -4.46
N ASP A 43 -0.64 21.72 -3.19
CA ASP A 43 0.50 21.83 -2.28
C ASP A 43 1.40 20.58 -2.26
N PHE A 44 1.20 19.63 -3.19
CA PHE A 44 2.07 18.48 -3.31
C PHE A 44 3.47 18.85 -3.81
N THR A 45 4.48 18.48 -3.03
CA THR A 45 5.89 18.68 -3.36
C THR A 45 6.64 17.34 -3.51
N PRO A 46 7.85 17.31 -4.09
CA PRO A 46 8.67 16.09 -4.16
C PRO A 46 8.96 15.46 -2.78
N GLU A 47 9.06 16.26 -1.72
CA GLU A 47 9.25 15.81 -0.33
C GLU A 47 8.07 14.96 0.15
N VAL A 48 6.86 15.30 -0.29
CA VAL A 48 5.65 14.51 0.01
C VAL A 48 5.75 13.12 -0.62
N GLY A 49 6.22 13.04 -1.87
CA GLY A 49 6.50 11.77 -2.54
C GLY A 49 7.51 10.93 -1.75
N ARG A 50 8.63 11.53 -1.32
CA ARG A 50 9.62 10.87 -0.48
C ARG A 50 9.02 10.36 0.84
N SER A 51 8.17 11.16 1.49
CA SER A 51 7.48 10.74 2.71
C SER A 51 6.54 9.54 2.49
N ILE A 52 5.85 9.46 1.35
CA ILE A 52 5.02 8.28 1.00
C ILE A 52 5.89 7.02 0.94
N ILE A 53 7.05 7.11 0.28
CA ILE A 53 7.99 5.99 0.14
C ILE A 53 8.48 5.53 1.51
N GLU A 54 8.98 6.45 2.33
CA GLU A 54 9.49 6.17 3.68
C GLU A 54 8.41 5.55 4.58
N ARG A 55 7.19 6.11 4.56
CA ARG A 55 6.06 5.60 5.34
C ARG A 55 5.65 4.20 4.92
N LEU A 56 5.72 3.88 3.62
CA LEU A 56 5.44 2.54 3.13
C LEU A 56 6.53 1.56 3.53
N GLN A 57 7.80 1.90 3.32
CA GLN A 57 8.94 1.05 3.68
C GLN A 57 9.02 0.79 5.18
N SER A 58 8.72 1.79 6.02
CA SER A 58 8.62 1.61 7.48
C SER A 58 7.59 0.54 7.90
N ARG A 59 6.52 0.35 7.11
CA ARG A 59 5.46 -0.63 7.39
C ARG A 59 5.70 -1.97 6.70
N MET A 60 6.17 -1.93 5.47
CA MET A 60 6.27 -3.07 4.56
C MET A 60 7.66 -3.73 4.54
N GLY A 61 8.67 -3.08 5.11
CA GLY A 61 10.07 -3.48 4.98
C GLY A 61 10.72 -2.93 3.70
N PRO A 62 11.86 -3.50 3.27
CA PRO A 62 12.63 -3.03 2.12
C PRO A 62 11.94 -3.41 0.80
N VAL A 63 10.87 -2.68 0.46
CA VAL A 63 10.15 -2.81 -0.80
C VAL A 63 10.50 -1.65 -1.74
N GLU A 64 10.51 -1.93 -3.03
CA GLU A 64 10.48 -0.91 -4.07
C GLU A 64 9.12 -0.21 -4.05
N VAL A 65 9.15 1.13 -4.04
CA VAL A 65 7.93 1.95 -4.09
C VAL A 65 7.96 2.80 -5.35
N ILE A 66 7.04 2.52 -6.27
CA ILE A 66 6.86 3.25 -7.52
C ILE A 66 5.74 4.27 -7.34
N LEU A 67 6.06 5.55 -7.40
CA LEU A 67 5.07 6.62 -7.38
C LEU A 67 4.58 6.92 -8.80
N GLU A 68 3.30 6.72 -9.04
CA GLU A 68 2.65 6.96 -10.32
C GLU A 68 1.61 8.07 -10.16
N ARG A 69 1.92 9.25 -10.70
CA ARG A 69 0.94 10.33 -10.74
C ARG A 69 -0.09 10.05 -11.82
N VAL A 70 -1.36 10.17 -11.46
CA VAL A 70 -2.51 9.98 -12.36
C VAL A 70 -3.47 11.18 -12.29
N GLU A 71 -4.32 11.32 -13.30
CA GLU A 71 -5.40 12.33 -13.29
C GLU A 71 -6.59 11.89 -12.44
N ASP A 72 -6.90 10.59 -12.46
CA ASP A 72 -7.88 9.94 -11.58
C ASP A 72 -7.42 8.51 -11.23
N VAL A 73 -7.87 8.01 -10.09
CA VAL A 73 -7.51 6.67 -9.62
C VAL A 73 -8.55 5.64 -10.08
N PRO A 74 -8.14 4.55 -10.74
CA PRO A 74 -9.07 3.53 -11.22
C PRO A 74 -9.93 2.92 -10.11
N ARG A 75 -11.23 2.84 -10.40
CA ARG A 75 -12.22 2.13 -9.57
C ARG A 75 -12.37 0.68 -10.02
N ALA A 76 -12.92 -0.15 -9.16
CA ALA A 76 -13.29 -1.52 -9.55
C ALA A 76 -14.42 -1.49 -10.58
N ALA A 77 -14.62 -2.61 -11.31
CA ALA A 77 -15.65 -2.73 -12.35
C ALA A 77 -17.08 -2.37 -11.89
N ASN A 78 -17.37 -2.49 -10.60
CA ASN A 78 -18.64 -2.10 -9.98
C ASN A 78 -18.68 -0.64 -9.49
N GLY A 79 -17.73 0.20 -9.90
CA GLY A 79 -17.61 1.61 -9.50
C GLY A 79 -17.09 1.84 -8.07
N LYS A 80 -16.88 0.79 -7.27
CA LYS A 80 -16.37 0.94 -5.90
C LYS A 80 -14.90 1.34 -5.93
N PHE A 81 -14.56 2.31 -5.09
CA PHE A 81 -13.17 2.70 -4.87
C PHE A 81 -12.49 1.70 -3.93
N ARG A 82 -11.29 1.25 -4.30
CA ARG A 82 -10.43 0.42 -3.46
C ARG A 82 -9.12 1.16 -3.24
N ALA A 83 -8.91 1.65 -2.02
CA ALA A 83 -7.68 2.35 -1.65
C ALA A 83 -6.46 1.42 -1.59
N VAL A 84 -6.67 0.12 -1.36
CA VAL A 84 -5.62 -0.87 -1.17
C VAL A 84 -5.96 -2.13 -1.99
N ILE A 85 -5.06 -2.53 -2.89
CA ILE A 85 -5.20 -3.69 -3.77
C ILE A 85 -3.96 -4.58 -3.65
N CYS A 86 -4.16 -5.86 -3.41
CA CYS A 86 -3.07 -6.85 -3.37
C CYS A 86 -3.27 -7.81 -4.53
N ASN A 87 -2.36 -7.80 -5.49
CA ASN A 87 -2.40 -8.69 -6.66
C ASN A 87 -1.58 -9.97 -6.46
N VAL A 88 -0.78 -10.04 -5.40
CA VAL A 88 -0.01 -11.25 -5.06
C VAL A 88 -0.95 -12.47 -4.94
N PRO A 89 -0.73 -13.55 -5.72
CA PRO A 89 -1.57 -14.75 -5.70
C PRO A 89 -1.57 -15.46 -4.34
N ALA A 90 -2.63 -16.21 -4.05
CA ALA A 90 -2.72 -16.99 -2.80
C ALA A 90 -1.63 -18.06 -2.70
N ALA A 91 -1.38 -18.81 -3.78
CA ALA A 91 -0.33 -19.84 -3.84
C ALA A 91 1.06 -19.28 -3.51
N GLN A 92 1.37 -18.07 -3.98
CA GLN A 92 2.65 -17.44 -3.69
C GLN A 92 2.80 -17.11 -2.20
N LYS A 93 1.69 -16.78 -1.51
CA LYS A 93 1.67 -16.46 -0.07
C LYS A 93 1.95 -17.67 0.81
N GLU A 94 1.76 -18.90 0.33
CA GLU A 94 2.01 -20.13 1.08
C GLU A 94 3.50 -20.41 1.27
N PHE A 95 4.35 -19.87 0.41
CA PHE A 95 5.81 -19.99 0.51
C PHE A 95 6.46 -18.97 1.45
N LEU A 96 5.68 -18.03 2.01
CA LEU A 96 6.20 -17.11 3.00
C LEU A 96 6.24 -17.76 4.38
N PRO A 97 7.26 -17.45 5.20
CA PRO A 97 7.31 -17.92 6.57
C PRO A 97 6.02 -17.52 7.30
N GLN A 98 5.27 -18.52 7.77
CA GLN A 98 4.01 -18.28 8.46
C GLN A 98 4.32 -17.72 9.85
N THR A 99 4.38 -16.40 10.00
CA THR A 99 4.44 -15.78 11.32
C THR A 99 3.12 -16.06 12.03
N ASN A 100 3.17 -16.84 13.12
CA ASN A 100 2.03 -17.31 13.90
C ASN A 100 0.95 -16.24 14.09
N ARG A 101 -0.31 -16.63 13.91
CA ARG A 101 -1.47 -15.81 14.27
C ARG A 101 -1.42 -15.59 15.78
N SER A 102 -1.10 -14.38 16.25
CA SER A 102 -1.55 -13.98 17.59
C SER A 102 -3.09 -13.99 17.56
N PRO A 103 -3.76 -14.72 18.47
CA PRO A 103 -5.21 -14.63 18.56
C PRO A 103 -5.57 -13.18 18.85
N ALA A 104 -6.57 -12.68 18.13
CA ALA A 104 -7.14 -11.37 18.42
C ALA A 104 -7.54 -11.34 19.89
N THR A 105 -6.90 -10.46 20.67
CA THR A 105 -7.37 -10.11 22.00
C THR A 105 -8.74 -9.47 21.83
N VAL A 106 -9.77 -10.22 22.20
CA VAL A 106 -11.09 -9.68 22.52
C VAL A 106 -10.89 -8.69 23.66
N ARG A 107 -11.18 -7.41 23.41
CA ARG A 107 -11.43 -6.40 24.44
C ARG A 107 -12.89 -6.03 24.38
#